data_AF-A0A822J6C3-F1
#
_entry.id   AF-A0A822J6C3-F1
#
_cell.length_a   1.000
_cell.length_b   1.000
_cell.length_c   1.000
_cell.angle_alpha   90.00
_cell.angle_beta   90.00
_cell.angle_gamma   90.00
#
_symmetry.space_group_name_H-M   'P 1'
#
loop_
_entity.id
_entity.type
_entity.pdbx_description
1 polymer ?
#
loop_
_entity_poly.entity_id
_entity_poly.type
_entity_poly.pdbx_seq_one_letter_code
_entity_poly.pdbx_strand_id
1 'polypeptide(L)'
;AINASKDIGLNTHAGHFITVSQCSGTRISGDIMQKRFNGLCENMEGAAVAHICSMYDIPVIEVRGISNIIEDRDMKKWNIPLAVSNCNKAVSELIRKME
;
A
#
# COMPACT_ATOMS: atom_id res chain seq x y z
N ALA A 1 10.38 -5.29 -6.98
CA ALA A 1 9.69 -4.04 -6.58
C ALA A 1 10.58 -3.13 -5.73
N ILE A 2 10.98 -3.50 -4.50
CA ILE A 2 11.70 -2.58 -3.60
C ILE A 2 12.95 -1.97 -4.24
N ASN A 3 13.83 -2.80 -4.80
CA ASN A 3 15.06 -2.29 -5.42
C ASN A 3 14.74 -1.37 -6.61
N ALA A 4 13.82 -1.79 -7.49
CA ALA A 4 13.35 -0.97 -8.61
C ALA A 4 12.89 0.43 -8.16
N SER A 5 12.08 0.51 -7.09
CA SER A 5 11.62 1.79 -6.54
C SER A 5 12.73 2.59 -5.85
N LYS A 6 13.67 1.93 -5.15
CA LYS A 6 14.81 2.61 -4.51
C LYS A 6 15.78 3.21 -5.53
N ASP A 7 15.97 2.56 -6.66
CA ASP A 7 16.89 3.02 -7.72
C ASP A 7 16.43 4.34 -8.35
N ILE A 8 15.12 4.63 -8.31
CA ILE A 8 14.54 5.91 -8.74
C ILE A 8 14.29 6.88 -7.57
N GLY A 9 14.92 6.63 -6.41
CA GLY A 9 14.93 7.53 -5.26
C GLY A 9 13.66 7.51 -4.41
N LEU A 10 12.79 6.50 -4.53
CA LEU A 10 11.58 6.42 -3.70
C LEU A 10 11.86 5.78 -2.34
N ASN A 11 11.35 6.41 -1.28
CA ASN A 11 11.36 5.84 0.07
C ASN A 11 10.40 4.63 0.17
N THR A 12 10.95 3.43 0.01
CA THR A 12 10.17 2.21 -0.21
C THR A 12 10.35 1.22 0.94
N HIS A 13 9.22 0.70 1.43
CA HIS A 13 9.16 -0.31 2.48
C HIS A 13 8.32 -1.51 2.01
N ALA A 14 8.52 -2.67 2.62
CA ALA A 14 7.69 -3.85 2.43
C ALA A 14 7.27 -4.43 3.78
N GLY A 15 6.06 -4.97 3.83
CA GLY A 15 5.43 -5.49 5.03
C GLY A 15 3.99 -5.87 4.75
N HIS A 16 3.23 -6.20 5.79
CA HIS A 16 1.83 -6.61 5.63
C HIS A 16 0.93 -5.43 5.31
N PHE A 17 0.09 -5.58 4.30
CA PHE A 17 -0.98 -4.63 4.00
C PHE A 17 -2.27 -5.19 4.60
N ILE A 18 -3.02 -4.35 5.31
CA ILE A 18 -4.28 -4.74 5.93
C ILE A 18 -5.41 -4.32 5.00
N THR A 19 -6.27 -5.26 4.61
CA THR A 19 -7.49 -4.94 3.85
C THR A 19 -8.69 -4.85 4.78
N VAL A 20 -9.39 -3.72 4.73
CA VAL A 20 -10.54 -3.41 5.57
C VAL A 20 -11.75 -3.04 4.72
N SER A 21 -12.96 -3.33 5.18
CA SER A 21 -14.20 -2.86 4.51
C SER A 21 -14.52 -1.39 4.83
N GLN A 22 -13.83 -0.81 5.82
CA GLN A 22 -13.93 0.59 6.21
C GLN A 22 -12.59 1.02 6.79
N CYS A 23 -12.10 2.20 6.41
CA CYS A 23 -10.87 2.76 6.97
C CYS A 23 -10.97 2.90 8.51
N SER A 24 -9.85 2.70 9.19
CA SER A 24 -9.73 2.75 10.66
C SER A 24 -10.22 4.10 11.23
N GLY A 25 -9.98 5.19 10.49
CA GLY A 25 -10.56 6.52 10.73
C GLY A 25 -10.12 7.27 11.98
N THR A 26 -9.45 6.58 12.92
CA THR A 26 -8.87 7.14 14.15
C THR A 26 -7.50 6.54 14.41
N ARG A 27 -6.64 7.26 15.14
CA ARG A 27 -5.32 6.75 15.50
C ARG A 27 -5.38 5.46 16.32
N ILE A 28 -6.33 5.38 17.26
CA ILE A 28 -6.51 4.23 18.16
C ILE A 28 -6.85 2.97 17.34
N SER A 29 -7.80 3.06 16.42
CA SER A 29 -8.15 1.92 15.54
C SER A 29 -6.95 1.47 14.70
N GLY A 30 -6.19 2.41 14.14
CA GLY A 30 -4.98 2.13 13.38
C GLY A 30 -3.91 1.40 14.21
N ASP A 31 -3.66 1.85 15.45
CA ASP A 31 -2.70 1.21 16.35
C ASP A 31 -3.13 -0.21 16.74
N ILE A 32 -4.44 -0.47 16.91
CA ILE A 32 -4.96 -1.83 17.16
C ILE A 32 -4.68 -2.74 15.96
N MET A 33 -4.95 -2.25 14.74
CA MET A 33 -4.69 -3.01 13.51
C MET A 33 -3.20 -3.29 13.31
N GLN A 34 -2.35 -2.28 13.53
CA GLN A 34 -0.90 -2.42 13.45
C GLN A 34 -0.38 -3.49 14.41
N LYS A 35 -0.79 -3.44 15.69
CA LYS A 35 -0.37 -4.41 16.71
C LYS A 35 -0.85 -5.81 16.40
N ARG A 36 -2.09 -5.95 15.91
CA ARG A 36 -2.71 -7.26 15.65
C ARG A 36 -2.10 -7.98 14.45
N PHE A 37 -1.75 -7.25 13.40
CA PHE A 37 -1.34 -7.83 12.12
C PHE A 37 0.09 -7.49 11.69
N ASN A 38 0.84 -6.75 12.50
CA ASN A 38 2.11 -6.14 12.11
C ASN A 38 1.97 -5.35 10.79
N GLY A 39 0.87 -4.59 10.69
CA GLY A 39 0.48 -3.88 9.47
C GLY A 39 1.36 -2.68 9.17
N LEU A 40 1.81 -2.57 7.92
CA LEU A 40 2.54 -1.42 7.40
C LEU A 40 1.60 -0.32 6.92
N CYS A 41 0.49 -0.70 6.28
CA CYS A 41 -0.57 0.21 5.83
C CYS A 41 -1.91 -0.52 5.76
N GLU A 42 -2.99 0.24 5.57
CA GLU A 42 -4.32 -0.30 5.26
C GLU A 42 -4.82 0.18 3.90
N ASN A 43 -5.64 -0.63 3.24
CA ASN A 43 -6.41 -0.29 2.05
C ASN A 43 -7.70 -1.14 2.00
N MET A 44 -8.49 -1.09 0.93
CA MET A 44 -9.80 -1.76 0.90
C MET A 44 -9.90 -2.90 -0.12
N GLU A 45 -8.85 -3.20 -0.88
CA GLU A 45 -8.93 -4.17 -1.99
C GLU A 45 -7.82 -5.24 -2.01
N GLY A 46 -6.64 -4.95 -1.46
CA GLY A 46 -5.40 -5.71 -1.68
C GLY A 46 -5.51 -7.21 -1.40
N ALA A 47 -6.03 -7.59 -0.23
CA ALA A 47 -6.22 -8.99 0.14
C ALA A 47 -7.28 -9.70 -0.70
N ALA A 48 -8.31 -8.99 -1.17
CA ALA A 48 -9.31 -9.59 -2.05
C ALA A 48 -8.70 -9.95 -3.41
N VAL A 49 -7.89 -9.05 -3.98
CA VAL A 49 -7.12 -9.33 -5.22
C VAL A 49 -6.14 -10.48 -4.99
N ALA A 50 -5.35 -10.43 -3.92
CA ALA A 50 -4.38 -11.47 -3.60
C ALA A 50 -5.04 -12.85 -3.38
N HIS A 51 -6.21 -12.88 -2.74
CA HIS A 51 -6.97 -14.10 -2.52
C HIS A 51 -7.43 -14.74 -3.83
N ILE A 52 -8.00 -13.96 -4.76
CA ILE A 52 -8.37 -14.46 -6.09
C ILE A 52 -7.14 -14.94 -6.85
N CYS A 53 -6.06 -14.15 -6.91
CA CYS A 53 -4.82 -14.55 -7.58
C CYS A 53 -4.27 -15.87 -7.01
N SER A 54 -4.31 -16.05 -5.69
CA SER A 54 -3.88 -17.29 -5.05
C SER A 54 -4.78 -18.49 -5.39
N MET A 55 -6.08 -18.30 -5.62
CA MET A 55 -6.98 -19.40 -6.01
C MET A 55 -6.76 -19.87 -7.45
N TYR A 56 -6.24 -19.00 -8.30
CA TYR A 56 -6.01 -19.27 -9.72
C TYR A 56 -4.53 -19.44 -10.08
N ASP A 57 -3.64 -19.59 -9.08
CA ASP A 57 -2.19 -19.70 -9.26
C ASP A 57 -1.57 -18.56 -10.10
N ILE A 58 -2.09 -17.34 -9.94
CA ILE A 58 -1.60 -16.14 -10.63
C ILE A 58 -0.61 -15.41 -9.71
N PRO A 59 0.66 -15.20 -10.14
CA PRO A 59 1.60 -14.38 -9.40
C PRO A 59 1.08 -12.94 -9.24
N VAL A 60 1.16 -12.40 -8.03
CA VAL A 60 0.64 -11.06 -7.73
C VAL A 60 1.61 -10.30 -6.83
N ILE A 61 1.69 -8.99 -7.04
CA ILE A 61 2.38 -8.05 -6.16
C ILE A 61 1.52 -6.80 -5.97
N GLU A 62 1.35 -6.38 -4.72
CA GLU A 62 0.68 -5.11 -4.41
C GLU A 62 1.71 -4.01 -4.19
N VAL A 63 1.49 -2.86 -4.85
CA VAL A 63 2.27 -1.63 -4.67
C VAL A 63 1.31 -0.49 -4.39
N ARG A 64 1.55 0.27 -3.31
CA ARG A 64 0.72 1.42 -2.93
C ARG A 64 1.60 2.62 -2.63
N GLY A 65 1.19 3.79 -3.12
CA GLY A 65 1.65 5.08 -2.61
C GLY A 65 0.86 5.46 -1.36
N ILE A 66 1.53 5.97 -0.33
CA ILE A 66 0.89 6.39 0.92
C ILE A 66 0.36 7.82 0.77
N SER A 67 -0.96 7.98 0.86
CA SER A 67 -1.63 9.29 0.75
C SER A 67 -1.72 10.06 2.05
N ASN A 68 -1.72 9.36 3.18
CA ASN A 68 -1.90 9.93 4.51
C ASN A 68 -1.48 8.92 5.58
N ILE A 69 -1.33 9.42 6.81
CA ILE A 69 -1.19 8.59 8.01
C ILE A 69 -2.60 8.36 8.60
N ILE A 70 -2.78 7.22 9.28
CA ILE A 70 -4.01 6.97 10.03
C ILE A 70 -4.01 7.88 11.27
N GLU A 71 -4.99 8.76 11.30
CA GLU A 71 -5.22 9.74 12.37
C GLU A 71 -6.72 10.03 12.44
N ASP A 72 -7.12 10.91 13.37
CA ASP A 72 -8.51 11.35 13.49
C ASP A 72 -8.89 12.13 12.23
N ARG A 73 -9.63 11.43 11.36
CA ARG A 73 -9.94 11.75 9.96
C ARG A 73 -9.88 13.24 9.57
N ASP A 74 -8.73 13.65 9.06
CA ASP A 74 -8.53 14.96 8.43
C ASP A 74 -8.14 14.79 6.95
N MET A 75 -9.11 14.96 6.06
CA MET A 75 -8.90 14.81 4.62
C MET A 75 -7.97 15.87 4.03
N LYS A 76 -7.73 17.00 4.71
CA LYS A 76 -6.82 18.05 4.22
C LYS A 76 -5.36 17.60 4.21
N LYS A 77 -5.02 16.59 5.02
CA LYS A 77 -3.67 16.01 5.10
C LYS A 77 -3.43 14.93 4.03
N TRP A 78 -4.46 14.59 3.25
CA TRP A 78 -4.34 13.59 2.22
C TRP A 78 -3.69 14.19 0.98
N ASN A 79 -2.58 13.59 0.55
CA ASN A 79 -1.92 13.95 -0.69
C ASN A 79 -2.07 12.83 -1.73
N ILE A 80 -3.29 12.69 -2.23
CA ILE A 80 -3.63 11.70 -3.27
C ILE A 80 -2.78 11.90 -4.54
N PRO A 81 -2.59 13.12 -5.08
CA PRO A 81 -1.77 13.32 -6.27
C PRO A 81 -0.33 12.81 -6.10
N LEU A 82 0.29 13.06 -4.94
CA LEU A 82 1.63 12.55 -4.65
C LEU A 82 1.65 11.01 -4.56
N ALA A 83 0.69 10.42 -3.84
CA ALA A 83 0.60 8.97 -3.70
C ALA A 83 0.44 8.26 -5.05
N VAL A 84 -0.45 8.78 -5.91
CA VAL A 84 -0.66 8.27 -7.27
C VAL A 84 0.61 8.42 -8.11
N SER A 85 1.25 9.60 -8.08
CA SER A 85 2.48 9.85 -8.84
C SER A 85 3.60 8.89 -8.43
N ASN A 86 3.83 8.71 -7.13
CA ASN A 86 4.86 7.81 -6.61
C ASN A 86 4.56 6.35 -6.94
N CYS A 87 3.31 5.92 -6.80
CA CYS A 87 2.89 4.57 -7.16
C CYS A 87 3.10 4.29 -8.65
N ASN A 88 2.72 5.23 -9.52
CA ASN A 88 2.88 5.11 -10.96
C ASN A 88 4.36 4.99 -11.35
N LYS A 89 5.24 5.82 -10.78
CA LYS A 89 6.69 5.74 -11.00
C LYS A 89 7.25 4.39 -10.56
N ALA A 90 6.87 3.90 -9.37
CA ALA A 90 7.32 2.63 -8.84
C ALA A 90 6.90 1.44 -9.72
N VAL A 91 5.66 1.42 -10.20
CA VAL A 91 5.13 0.35 -11.06
C VAL A 91 5.75 0.40 -12.45
N SER A 92 5.88 1.59 -13.04
CA SER A 92 6.51 1.76 -14.36
C SER A 92 7.95 1.26 -14.36
N GLU A 93 8.72 1.62 -13.33
CA GLU A 93 10.11 1.16 -13.19
C GLU A 93 10.20 -0.34 -12.90
N LEU A 94 9.24 -0.91 -12.15
CA LEU A 94 9.18 -2.35 -11.94
C LEU A 94 8.97 -3.10 -13.27
N ILE A 95 8.00 -2.66 -14.08
CA ILE A 95 7.69 -3.28 -15.38
C ILE A 95 8.90 -3.18 -16.31
N ARG A 96 9.54 -2.01 -16.39
CA ARG A 96 10.75 -1.78 -17.22
C ARG A 96 11.91 -2.73 -16.87
N LYS A 97 12.00 -3.21 -15.64
CA LYS A 97 13.04 -4.16 -15.19
C LYS A 97 12.64 -5.63 -15.36
N MET A 98 11.39 -5.91 -15.72
CA MET A 98 10.90 -7.25 -16.01
C MET A 98 11.02 -7.59 -17.50
N GLU A 99 11.12 -6.57 -18.36
CA GLU A 99 11.58 -6.67 -19.74
C GLU A 99 13.10 -6.89 -19.82
#